data_AF-A0A952S1L6-F1
#
_entry.id   AF-A0A952S1L6-F1
#
_cell.length_a   1.000
_cell.length_b   1.000
_cell.length_c   1.000
_cell.angle_alpha   90.00
_cell.angle_beta   90.00
_cell.angle_gamma   90.00
#
_symmetry.space_group_name_H-M   'P 1'
#
loop_
_entity.id
_entity.type
_entity.pdbx_description
1 polymer ?
#
loop_
_entity_poly.entity_id
_entity_poly.type
_entity_poly.pdbx_seq_one_letter_code
_entity_poly.pdbx_strand_id
1 'polypeptide(L)' 'MKRNDIIQITDKGHPWYPALAVVEEVRSWGALAYVWMIDNTDDSNGQAYIRLKSESFETVGSAIIVNKPEDGEE' A
#
# COMPACT_ATOMS: atom_id res chain seq x y z
N MET A 1 -11.75 -6.28 -3.78
CA MET A 1 -10.74 -5.26 -3.44
C MET A 1 -11.43 -3.94 -3.10
N LYS A 2 -10.99 -3.27 -2.06
CA LYS A 2 -11.42 -1.94 -1.59
C LYS A 2 -10.20 -1.15 -1.09
N ARG A 3 -10.38 0.15 -0.83
CA ARG A 3 -9.37 0.98 -0.16
C ARG A 3 -8.97 0.33 1.17
N ASN A 4 -7.69 0.41 1.50
CA ASN A 4 -7.01 -0.21 2.64
C ASN A 4 -6.89 -1.75 2.59
N ASP A 5 -7.28 -2.42 1.50
CA ASP A 5 -6.89 -3.81 1.32
C ASP A 5 -5.36 -3.92 1.15
N ILE A 6 -4.79 -5.03 1.61
CA ILE A 6 -3.40 -5.39 1.40
C ILE A 6 -3.35 -6.31 0.19
N ILE A 7 -2.56 -5.93 -0.80
CA ILE A 7 -2.31 -6.70 -2.01
C ILE A 7 -0.84 -7.11 -2.10
N GLN A 8 -0.59 -8.30 -2.62
CA GLN A 8 0.76 -8.79 -2.91
C GLN A 8 0.98 -8.80 -4.41
N ILE A 9 2.09 -8.23 -4.87
CA ILE A 9 2.49 -8.29 -6.28
C ILE A 9 2.92 -9.73 -6.60
N THR A 10 2.23 -10.36 -7.55
CA THR A 10 2.41 -11.77 -7.91
C THR A 10 3.21 -11.96 -9.21
N ASP A 11 3.32 -10.92 -10.04
CA ASP A 11 4.11 -10.94 -11.27
C ASP A 11 5.61 -10.85 -10.98
N LYS A 12 6.34 -11.94 -11.23
CA LYS A 12 7.80 -12.05 -11.06
C LYS A 12 8.61 -11.11 -11.95
N GLY A 13 8.01 -10.57 -13.02
CA GLY A 13 8.64 -9.57 -13.90
C GLY A 13 8.54 -8.14 -13.37
N HIS A 14 7.71 -7.90 -12.35
CA HIS A 14 7.49 -6.55 -11.82
C HIS A 14 8.68 -6.10 -10.93
N PRO A 15 9.17 -4.85 -11.04
CA PRO A 15 10.33 -4.38 -10.26
C PRO A 15 10.14 -4.43 -8.74
N TRP A 16 8.89 -4.50 -8.30
CA TRP A 16 8.49 -4.57 -6.89
C TRP A 16 8.03 -5.96 -6.47
N TYR A 17 8.22 -7.01 -7.26
CA TYR A 17 7.94 -8.37 -6.81
C TYR A 17 8.84 -8.73 -5.60
N PRO A 18 8.34 -9.37 -4.52
CA PRO A 18 6.96 -9.76 -4.21
C PRO A 18 6.31 -8.86 -3.14
N ALA A 19 6.47 -7.53 -3.26
CA ALA A 19 6.10 -6.57 -2.23
C ALA A 19 4.61 -6.60 -1.88
N LEU A 20 4.33 -6.29 -0.62
CA LEU A 20 3.00 -5.97 -0.12
C LEU A 20 2.75 -4.47 -0.29
N ALA A 21 1.60 -4.13 -0.84
CA ALA A 21 1.14 -2.76 -1.00
C ALA A 21 -0.25 -2.58 -0.39
N VAL A 22 -0.53 -1.37 0.11
CA VAL A 22 -1.84 -0.99 0.62
C VAL A 22 -2.60 -0.27 -0.48
N VAL A 23 -3.82 -0.70 -0.76
CA VAL A 23 -4.67 -0.10 -1.79
C VAL A 23 -5.13 1.28 -1.34
N GLU A 24 -4.73 2.31 -2.08
CA GLU A 24 -5.21 3.68 -1.88
C GLU A 24 -6.50 3.92 -2.67
N GLU A 25 -6.55 3.43 -3.91
CA GLU A 25 -7.69 3.63 -4.80
C GLU A 25 -7.94 2.41 -5.69
N VAL A 26 -9.20 2.00 -5.81
CA VAL A 26 -9.65 0.96 -6.73
C VAL A 26 -10.02 1.58 -8.08
N ARG A 27 -9.53 1.01 -9.18
CA ARG A 27 -9.83 1.42 -10.55
C ARG A 27 -10.41 0.24 -11.33
N SER A 28 -11.10 0.51 -12.44
CA SER A 28 -11.65 -0.56 -13.29
C SER A 28 -10.59 -1.48 -13.89
N TRP A 29 -9.37 -0.99 -14.06
CA TRP A 29 -8.22 -1.72 -14.59
C TRP A 29 -7.32 -2.35 -13.50
N GLY A 30 -7.55 -2.08 -12.22
CA GLY A 30 -6.69 -2.54 -11.13
C GLY A 30 -6.70 -1.60 -9.92
N ALA A 31 -5.52 -1.21 -9.44
CA ALA A 31 -5.37 -0.40 -8.23
C ALA A 31 -4.27 0.65 -8.35
N LEU A 32 -4.45 1.77 -7.65
CA LEU A 32 -3.35 2.57 -7.13
C LEU A 32 -3.09 2.10 -5.70
N ALA A 33 -1.87 1.68 -5.42
CA ALA A 33 -1.45 1.22 -4.10
C ALA A 33 -0.11 1.84 -3.72
N TYR A 34 0.23 1.82 -2.43
CA TYR A 34 1.53 2.29 -1.96
C TYR A 34 2.25 1.23 -1.14
N VAL A 35 3.58 1.29 -1.17
CA VAL A 35 4.48 0.52 -0.31
C VAL A 35 5.13 1.47 0.68
N TRP A 36 5.22 1.06 1.94
CA TRP A 36 5.98 1.79 2.95
C TRP A 36 7.48 1.55 2.77
N MET A 37 8.24 2.63 2.63
CA MET A 37 9.69 2.60 2.54
C MET A 37 10.27 2.75 3.95
N ILE A 38 11.24 1.89 4.29
CA ILE A 38 11.84 1.83 5.63
C ILE A 38 12.85 2.97 5.87
N ASP A 39 13.31 3.63 4.80
CA ASP A 39 14.40 4.60 4.89
C ASP A 39 13.92 5.98 4.42
N ASN A 40 13.52 6.80 5.38
CA ASN A 40 13.54 8.24 5.23
C ASN A 40 14.16 8.79 6.50
N THR A 41 15.40 9.23 6.39
CA THR A 41 16.15 9.97 7.43
C THR A 41 15.53 11.33 7.76
N ASP A 42 14.52 11.74 7.01
CA ASP A 42 13.64 12.87 7.29
C ASP A 42 12.28 12.33 7.75
N ASP A 43 11.64 12.98 8.73
CA ASP A 43 10.33 12.64 9.35
C ASP A 43 9.12 12.45 8.41
N SER A 44 9.32 12.32 7.10
CA SER A 44 8.31 11.91 6.15
C SER A 44 8.25 10.38 6.03
N ASN A 45 7.17 9.76 6.50
CA ASN A 45 6.88 8.35 6.21
C ASN A 45 6.88 8.13 4.69
N GLY A 46 7.97 7.58 4.15
CA GLY A 46 8.17 7.45 2.72
C GLY A 46 7.20 6.45 2.11
N GLN A 47 6.24 6.95 1.33
CA GLN A 47 5.31 6.10 0.57
C GLN A 47 5.68 6.14 -0.90
N ALA A 48 5.90 4.97 -1.48
CA ALA A 48 6.07 4.82 -2.92
C ALA A 48 4.77 4.33 -3.56
N TYR A 49 4.22 5.12 -4.48
CA TYR A 49 2.95 4.81 -5.15
C TYR A 49 3.17 4.03 -6.44
N ILE A 50 2.34 3.02 -6.65
CA ILE A 50 2.43 2.06 -7.75
C ILE A 50 1.04 1.85 -8.33
N ARG A 51 0.97 1.84 -9.67
CA ARG A 51 -0.21 1.43 -10.42
C ARG A 51 -0.08 -0.04 -10.78
N LEU A 52 -1.02 -0.85 -10.33
CA LEU A 52 -1.01 -2.29 -10.56
C LEU A 52 -2.26 -2.71 -11.32
N LYS A 53 -2.07 -3.51 -12.38
CA LYS A 53 -3.19 -4.14 -13.08
C LYS A 53 -3.71 -5.32 -12.29
N SER A 54 -4.99 -5.65 -12.43
CA SER A 54 -5.66 -6.71 -11.67
C SER A 54 -4.98 -8.08 -11.79
N GLU A 55 -4.34 -8.37 -12.92
CA GLU A 55 -3.62 -9.62 -13.14
C GLU A 55 -2.24 -9.71 -12.46
N SER A 56 -1.73 -8.59 -11.94
CA SER A 56 -0.36 -8.51 -11.38
C SER A 56 -0.32 -8.61 -9.85
N PHE A 57 -1.46 -8.79 -9.19
CA PHE A 57 -1.53 -8.90 -7.73
C PHE A 57 -2.67 -9.78 -7.24
N GLU A 58 -2.58 -10.20 -5.98
CA GLU A 58 -3.66 -10.84 -5.25
C GLU A 58 -3.96 -10.08 -3.95
N THR A 59 -5.23 -10.05 -3.53
CA THR A 59 -5.61 -9.52 -2.22
C THR A 59 -5.30 -10.54 -1.13
N VAL A 60 -4.45 -10.17 -0.17
CA VAL A 60 -3.97 -11.06 0.90
C VAL A 60 -4.47 -10.67 2.28
N GLY A 61 -5.09 -9.50 2.43
CA GLY A 61 -5.67 -9.05 3.68
C GLY A 61 -6.30 -7.67 3.61
N SER A 62 -6.61 -7.10 4.76
CA SER A 62 -7.06 -5.71 4.89
C SER A 62 -6.35 -5.05 6.07
N ALA A 63 -5.93 -3.82 5.89
CA ALA A 63 -5.36 -2.99 6.93
C ALA A 63 -6.45 -2.27 7.73
N ILE A 64 -6.17 -2.06 9.02
CA ILE A 64 -6.93 -1.17 9.90
C ILE A 64 -6.05 0.02 10.20
N ILE A 65 -6.56 1.23 9.95
CA ILE A 65 -5.86 2.46 10.31
C ILE A 65 -6.13 2.74 11.78
N VAL A 66 -5.07 2.74 12.58
CA VAL A 66 -5.12 3.15 13.99
C VAL A 66 -4.62 4.58 14.06
N ASN A 67 -5.51 5.52 14.35
CA ASN A 67 -5.09 6.88 14.66
C ASN A 67 -4.40 6.87 16.02
N LYS A 68 -3.16 7.36 16.08
CA LYS A 68 -2.55 7.64 17.38
C LYS A 68 -3.39 8.75 18.02
N PRO A 69 -3.86 8.60 19.29
CA PRO A 69 -4.47 9.71 19.98
C PRO A 69 -3.49 10.88 20.02
N GLU A 70 -3.97 12.09 19.73
CA GLU A 70 -3.16 13.29 19.87
C GLU A 70 -2.74 13.41 21.34
N ASP A 71 -1.43 13.51 21.57
CA ASP A 71 -0.86 13.66 22.89
C ASP A 71 -1.27 15.06 23.44
N GLY A 72 -2.36 15.12 24.20
CA GLY A 72 -2.66 16.18 25.19
C GLY A 72 -3.15 17.53 24.67
N GLU A 73 -4.46 17.77 24.73
CA GLU A 73 -4.95 19.06 25.23
C GLU A 73 -5.05 18.94 26.76
N GLU A 74 -3.98 19.33 27.47
CA GLU A 74 -4.03 19.68 28.90
C GLU A 74 -4.41 21.14 29.10
#